data_AF-A0A420Z8S0-F1
#
_entry.id   AF-A0A420Z8S0-F1
#
_cell.length_a   1.000
_cell.length_b   1.000
_cell.length_c   1.000
_cell.angle_alpha   90.00
_cell.angle_beta   90.00
_cell.angle_gamma   90.00
#
_symmetry.space_group_name_H-M   'P 1'
#
loop_
_entity.id
_entity.type
_entity.pdbx_description
1 polymer ?
#
loop_
_entity_poly.entity_id
_entity_poly.type
_entity_poly.pdbx_seq_one_letter_code
_entity_poly.pdbx_strand_id
1 'polypeptide(L)'
;MFKLKRKIMSKLYTDIFDLATAKVYAVGRRSVWRDYFDLYFILKNNYIGLDESLLMTETRYGSVFSQKLFMEQLAYFGDIKDFSIEYGLGQKKIDLDEVKSYLLKVVKNYSQSHV
;
A
#
# COMPACT_ATOMS: atom_id res chain seq x y z
N MET A 1 30.58 10.28 9.20
CA MET A 1 29.47 10.69 8.33
C MET A 1 28.66 9.51 7.74
N PHE A 2 29.28 8.41 7.29
CA PHE A 2 28.57 7.24 6.71
C PHE A 2 27.69 6.43 7.70
N LYS A 3 28.12 6.26 8.96
CA LYS A 3 27.34 5.50 9.97
C LYS A 3 25.99 6.14 10.30
N LEU A 4 25.90 7.47 10.27
CA LEU A 4 24.68 8.21 10.56
C LEU A 4 23.68 8.13 9.39
N LYS A 5 24.15 8.32 8.14
CA LYS A 5 23.30 8.11 6.95
C LYS A 5 22.75 6.69 6.90
N ARG A 6 23.58 5.68 7.18
CA ARG A 6 23.12 4.27 7.20
C ARG A 6 22.08 3.99 8.30
N LYS A 7 22.21 4.61 9.49
CA LYS A 7 21.24 4.47 10.58
C LYS A 7 19.91 5.18 10.28
N ILE A 8 19.98 6.36 9.63
CA ILE A 8 18.79 7.10 9.19
C ILE A 8 18.09 6.35 8.05
N MET A 9 18.83 5.88 7.05
CA MET A 9 18.28 5.09 5.94
C MET A 9 17.68 3.77 6.46
N SER A 10 18.36 3.08 7.37
CA SER A 10 17.83 1.86 8.01
C SER A 10 16.57 2.14 8.82
N LYS A 11 16.49 3.24 9.56
CA LYS A 11 15.30 3.61 10.32
C LYS A 11 14.13 3.99 9.40
N LEU A 12 14.39 4.82 8.39
CA LEU A 12 13.38 5.21 7.40
C LEU A 12 12.87 3.99 6.61
N TYR A 13 13.76 3.04 6.34
CA TYR A 13 13.41 1.75 5.74
C TYR A 13 12.56 0.91 6.69
N THR A 14 12.86 0.84 7.99
CA THR A 14 11.94 0.18 8.95
C THR A 14 10.57 0.85 9.00
N ASP A 15 10.51 2.19 8.98
CA ASP A 15 9.26 2.94 9.06
C ASP A 15 8.35 2.72 7.83
N ILE A 16 8.93 2.66 6.62
CA ILE A 16 8.15 2.42 5.39
C ILE A 16 7.65 0.98 5.29
N PHE A 17 8.39 0.02 5.87
CA PHE A 17 8.01 -1.38 5.97
C PHE A 17 6.81 -1.54 6.90
N ASP A 18 6.91 -0.99 8.12
CA ASP A 18 5.82 -1.01 9.08
C ASP A 18 4.57 -0.33 8.51
N LEU A 19 4.75 0.79 7.81
CA LEU A 19 3.65 1.49 7.14
C LEU A 19 3.01 0.60 6.06
N ALA A 20 3.77 0.08 5.10
CA ALA A 20 3.25 -0.78 4.04
C ALA A 20 2.50 -1.99 4.60
N THR A 21 3.09 -2.68 5.58
CA THR A 21 2.50 -3.84 6.24
C THR A 21 1.18 -3.50 6.93
N ALA A 22 1.12 -2.36 7.62
CA ALA A 22 -0.11 -1.88 8.26
C ALA A 22 -1.19 -1.53 7.24
N LYS A 23 -0.82 -1.00 6.07
CA LYS A 23 -1.78 -0.62 5.01
C LYS A 23 -2.32 -1.82 4.26
N VAL A 24 -1.47 -2.78 3.89
CA VAL A 24 -1.91 -4.06 3.31
C VAL A 24 -2.87 -4.77 4.25
N TYR A 25 -2.52 -4.87 5.53
CA TYR A 25 -3.39 -5.48 6.53
C TYR A 25 -4.71 -4.72 6.73
N ALA A 26 -4.68 -3.39 6.71
CA ALA A 26 -5.88 -2.56 6.85
C ALA A 26 -6.83 -2.69 5.65
N VAL A 27 -6.33 -2.60 4.42
CA VAL A 27 -7.16 -2.68 3.20
C VAL A 27 -7.87 -4.02 3.08
N GLY A 28 -7.23 -5.12 3.50
CA GLY A 28 -7.89 -6.43 3.55
C GLY A 28 -9.05 -6.54 4.55
N ARG A 29 -9.29 -5.51 5.38
CA ARG A 29 -10.29 -5.53 6.47
C ARG A 29 -11.22 -4.32 6.49
N ARG A 30 -10.79 -3.18 5.95
CA ARG A 30 -11.56 -1.93 5.90
C ARG A 30 -11.26 -1.16 4.62
N SER A 31 -12.30 -0.56 4.05
CA SER A 31 -12.20 0.16 2.78
C SER A 31 -12.26 1.68 3.03
N VAL A 32 -11.10 2.31 3.27
CA VAL A 32 -10.96 3.76 3.54
C VAL A 32 -9.96 4.38 2.57
N TRP A 33 -10.32 5.46 1.86
CA TRP A 33 -9.51 6.02 0.77
C TRP A 33 -8.07 6.32 1.17
N ARG A 34 -7.84 6.83 2.38
CA ARG A 34 -6.50 7.11 2.89
C ARG A 34 -5.55 5.90 2.75
N ASP A 35 -6.01 4.69 3.05
CA ASP A 35 -5.13 3.52 2.98
C ASP A 35 -4.83 3.09 1.53
N TYR A 36 -5.78 3.29 0.61
CA TYR A 36 -5.55 3.08 -0.82
C TYR A 36 -4.57 4.11 -1.38
N PHE A 37 -4.68 5.37 -0.94
CA PHE A 37 -3.73 6.42 -1.29
C PHE A 37 -2.33 6.12 -0.79
N ASP A 38 -2.20 5.73 0.48
CA ASP A 38 -0.91 5.36 1.05
C ASP A 38 -0.27 4.21 0.28
N LEU A 39 -1.02 3.15 -0.05
CA LEU A 39 -0.52 2.05 -0.88
C LEU A 39 -0.15 2.51 -2.29
N TYR A 40 -0.98 3.36 -2.91
CA TYR A 40 -0.67 3.95 -4.21
C TYR A 40 0.68 4.68 -4.16
N PHE A 41 0.91 5.53 -3.16
CA PHE A 41 2.17 6.26 -3.04
C PHE A 41 3.36 5.35 -2.77
N ILE A 42 3.19 4.33 -1.91
CA ILE A 42 4.24 3.36 -1.59
C ILE A 42 4.69 2.64 -2.86
N LEU A 43 3.73 2.09 -3.61
CA LEU A 43 3.97 1.28 -4.79
C LEU A 43 4.42 2.12 -5.99
N LYS A 44 3.76 3.27 -6.24
CA LYS A 44 4.02 4.15 -7.38
C LYS A 44 5.43 4.72 -7.35
N ASN A 45 5.93 5.05 -6.16
CA ASN A 45 7.28 5.60 -5.98
C ASN A 45 8.35 4.51 -5.77
N ASN A 46 7.98 3.22 -5.89
CA ASN A 46 8.87 2.08 -5.68
C ASN A 46 9.59 2.11 -4.32
N TYR A 47 8.91 2.56 -3.27
CA TYR A 47 9.48 2.50 -1.92
C TYR A 47 9.57 1.05 -1.42
N ILE A 48 8.54 0.25 -1.69
CA ILE A 48 8.46 -1.20 -1.46
C ILE A 48 7.56 -1.79 -2.56
N GLY A 49 7.89 -2.99 -3.04
CA GLY A 49 7.07 -3.73 -4.01
C GLY A 49 5.84 -4.41 -3.41
N LEU A 50 4.90 -4.83 -4.26
CA LEU A 50 3.71 -5.54 -3.78
C LEU A 50 4.08 -6.90 -3.16
N ASP A 51 4.91 -7.69 -3.84
CA ASP A 51 5.36 -9.02 -3.34
C ASP A 51 6.01 -8.93 -1.96
N GLU A 52 6.92 -7.97 -1.79
CA GLU A 52 7.61 -7.72 -0.54
C GLU A 52 6.61 -7.29 0.55
N SER A 53 5.69 -6.38 0.23
CA SER A 53 4.65 -5.95 1.17
C SER A 53 3.77 -7.12 1.64
N LEU A 54 3.41 -8.03 0.73
CA LEU A 54 2.59 -9.20 1.03
C LEU A 54 3.33 -10.20 1.91
N LEU A 55 4.56 -10.57 1.53
CA LEU A 55 5.40 -11.51 2.29
C LEU A 55 5.61 -11.04 3.73
N MET A 56 5.85 -9.74 3.92
CA MET A 56 6.06 -9.16 5.24
C MET A 56 4.78 -9.09 6.06
N THR A 57 3.65 -8.82 5.41
CA THR A 57 2.34 -8.82 6.06
C THR A 57 2.00 -10.23 6.53
N GLU A 58 2.23 -11.24 5.69
CA GLU A 58 2.07 -12.64 6.07
C GLU A 58 3.03 -13.04 7.18
N THR A 59 4.29 -12.61 7.14
CA THR A 59 5.27 -12.89 8.22
C THR A 59 4.82 -12.28 9.55
N ARG A 60 4.25 -11.06 9.52
CA ARG A 60 3.87 -10.32 10.74
C ARG A 60 2.55 -10.79 11.34
N TYR A 61 1.56 -11.06 10.50
CA TYR A 61 0.19 -11.35 10.93
C TYR A 61 -0.19 -12.82 10.77
N GLY A 62 0.62 -13.62 10.07
CA GLY A 62 0.39 -15.05 9.88
C GLY A 62 -1.00 -15.36 9.33
N SER A 63 -1.66 -16.35 9.93
CA SER A 63 -2.96 -16.86 9.48
C SER A 63 -4.13 -15.88 9.59
N VAL A 64 -4.00 -14.76 10.30
CA VAL A 64 -5.07 -13.75 10.34
C VAL A 64 -5.04 -12.81 9.15
N PHE A 65 -3.97 -12.85 8.35
CA PHE A 65 -3.88 -12.16 7.07
C PHE A 65 -4.27 -13.11 5.93
N SER A 66 -5.10 -12.62 5.01
CA SER A 66 -5.43 -13.33 3.78
C SER A 66 -5.03 -12.45 2.60
N GLN A 67 -3.98 -12.87 1.89
CA GLN A 67 -3.54 -12.21 0.66
C GLN A 67 -4.68 -12.18 -0.38
N LYS A 68 -5.42 -13.27 -0.53
CA LYS A 68 -6.57 -13.33 -1.45
C LYS A 68 -7.59 -12.25 -1.13
N LEU A 69 -8.01 -12.15 0.13
CA LEU A 69 -8.99 -11.14 0.55
C LEU A 69 -8.45 -9.73 0.33
N PHE A 70 -7.17 -9.48 0.63
CA PHE A 70 -6.54 -8.20 0.35
C PHE A 70 -6.58 -7.84 -1.14
N MET A 71 -6.26 -8.78 -2.04
CA MET A 71 -6.27 -8.52 -3.49
C MET A 71 -7.69 -8.23 -4.01
N GLU A 72 -8.69 -8.94 -3.50
CA GLU A 72 -10.10 -8.69 -3.80
C GLU A 72 -10.52 -7.28 -3.35
N GLN A 73 -10.16 -6.88 -2.11
CA GLN A 73 -10.46 -5.55 -1.58
C GLN A 73 -9.68 -4.43 -2.29
N LEU A 74 -8.44 -4.68 -2.70
CA LEU A 74 -7.63 -3.69 -3.42
C LEU A 74 -8.20 -3.39 -4.81
N ALA A 75 -8.89 -4.36 -5.43
CA ALA A 75 -9.53 -4.21 -6.73
C ALA A 75 -10.99 -3.73 -6.67
N TYR A 76 -11.57 -3.57 -5.48
CA TYR A 76 -12.97 -3.22 -5.30
C TYR A 76 -13.12 -1.89 -4.54
N PHE A 77 -13.71 -0.89 -5.22
CA PHE A 77 -13.87 0.47 -4.67
C PHE A 77 -15.33 0.81 -4.31
N GLY A 78 -16.28 -0.09 -4.55
CA GLY A 78 -17.72 0.18 -4.45
C GLY A 78 -18.20 0.54 -3.05
N ASP A 79 -17.50 0.09 -2.01
CA ASP A 79 -17.91 0.26 -0.62
C ASP A 79 -17.12 1.34 0.13
N ILE A 80 -16.25 2.10 -0.57
CA ILE A 80 -15.43 3.14 0.08
C ILE A 80 -16.29 4.38 0.32
N LYS A 81 -16.59 4.65 1.60
CA LYS A 81 -17.50 5.74 2.01
C LYS A 81 -16.80 7.07 2.31
N ASP A 82 -15.53 7.03 2.69
CA ASP A 82 -14.79 8.21 3.17
C ASP A 82 -13.80 8.72 2.13
N PHE A 83 -14.18 9.78 1.41
CA PHE A 83 -13.38 10.47 0.39
C PHE A 83 -12.59 11.65 0.94
N SER A 84 -12.57 11.85 2.27
CA SER A 84 -11.81 12.95 2.87
C SER A 84 -10.32 12.66 2.74
N ILE A 85 -9.69 13.33 1.78
CA ILE A 85 -8.24 13.31 1.60
C ILE A 85 -7.75 14.71 1.91
N GLU A 86 -7.06 14.83 3.04
CA GLU A 86 -6.35 16.05 3.38
C GLU A 86 -5.04 16.10 2.59
N TYR A 87 -5.02 16.93 1.55
CA TYR A 87 -3.79 17.24 0.85
C TYR A 87 -3.01 18.29 1.66
N GLY A 88 -1.71 18.08 1.85
CA GLY A 88 -0.84 19.10 2.43
C GLY A 88 -0.82 20.38 1.57
N LEU A 89 -0.64 21.54 2.20
CA LEU A 89 -0.57 22.83 1.51
C LEU A 89 0.42 22.78 0.33
N GLY A 90 -0.07 23.07 -0.88
CA GLY A 90 0.74 23.08 -2.11
C GLY A 90 0.88 21.74 -2.83
N GLN A 91 0.27 20.65 -2.34
CA GLN A 91 0.27 19.37 -3.06
C GLN A 91 -0.77 19.35 -4.18
N LYS A 92 -0.39 18.75 -5.32
CA LYS A 92 -1.30 18.54 -6.45
C LYS A 92 -2.41 17.59 -6.01
N LYS A 93 -3.67 17.99 -6.20
CA LYS A 93 -4.82 17.11 -6.04
C LYS A 93 -4.64 15.93 -7.00
N ILE A 94 -4.48 14.74 -6.44
CA ILE A 94 -4.39 13.51 -7.21
C ILE A 94 -5.80 13.09 -7.60
N ASP A 95 -5.95 12.69 -8.86
CA ASP A 95 -7.21 12.17 -9.37
C ASP A 95 -7.48 10.78 -8.79
N LEU A 96 -8.69 10.59 -8.25
CA LEU A 96 -9.13 9.30 -7.71
C LEU A 96 -9.11 8.23 -8.78
N ASP A 97 -9.42 8.59 -10.03
CA ASP A 97 -9.46 7.63 -11.12
C ASP A 97 -8.05 7.19 -11.55
N GLU A 98 -7.04 8.04 -11.35
CA GLU A 98 -5.63 7.65 -11.49
C GLU A 98 -5.25 6.58 -10.47
N VAL A 99 -5.61 6.81 -9.19
CA VAL A 99 -5.32 5.87 -8.09
C VAL A 99 -5.97 4.52 -8.34
N LYS A 100 -7.27 4.51 -8.68
CA LYS A 100 -8.01 3.27 -9.00
C LYS A 100 -7.36 2.52 -10.14
N SER A 101 -7.09 3.21 -11.25
CA SER A 101 -6.50 2.61 -12.45
C SER A 101 -5.14 2.01 -12.19
N TYR A 102 -4.31 2.69 -11.38
CA TYR A 102 -3.01 2.19 -10.98
C TYR A 102 -3.11 0.93 -10.12
N LEU A 103 -3.94 0.94 -9.08
CA LEU A 103 -4.09 -0.22 -8.18
C LEU A 103 -4.69 -1.43 -8.89
N LEU A 104 -5.67 -1.23 -9.78
CA LEU A 104 -6.19 -2.31 -10.64
C LEU A 104 -5.11 -2.90 -11.54
N LYS A 105 -4.24 -2.07 -12.10
CA LYS A 105 -3.11 -2.53 -12.90
C LYS A 105 -2.13 -3.34 -12.06
N VAL A 106 -1.83 -2.91 -10.84
CA VAL A 106 -0.99 -3.66 -9.90
C VAL A 106 -1.57 -5.04 -9.62
N VAL A 107 -2.86 -5.12 -9.27
CA VAL A 107 -3.55 -6.40 -9.02
C VAL A 107 -3.50 -7.30 -10.25
N LYS A 108 -3.84 -6.77 -11.43
CA LYS A 108 -3.82 -7.51 -12.69
C LYS A 108 -2.43 -8.09 -12.99
N ASN A 109 -1.39 -7.26 -12.88
CA ASN A 109 -0.02 -7.68 -13.14
C ASN A 109 0.40 -8.78 -12.16
N TYR A 110 0.09 -8.60 -10.87
CA TYR A 110 0.39 -9.59 -9.85
C TYR A 110 -0.28 -10.93 -10.15
N SER A 111 -1.58 -10.93 -10.46
CA SER A 111 -2.33 -12.14 -10.81
C SER A 111 -1.73 -12.83 -12.02
N GLN A 112 -1.34 -12.09 -13.07
CA GLN A 112 -0.74 -12.68 -14.28
C GLN A 112 0.65 -13.28 -14.06
N SER A 113 1.43 -12.74 -13.13
CA SER A 113 2.78 -13.24 -12.82
C SER A 113 2.80 -14.44 -11.87
N HIS A 114 1.67 -14.77 -11.24
CA HIS A 114 1.55 -15.81 -10.21
C HIS A 114 0.43 -16.83 -10.51
N VAL A 115 0.06 -17.01 -11.79
CA VAL A 115 -0.72 -18.16 -12.29
C VAL A 115 0.22 -19.29 -12.70
#